data_AF-A0A5K1BP88-F1
#
_entry.id   AF-A0A5K1BP88-F1
#
_cell.length_a   1.000
_cell.length_b   1.000
_cell.length_c   1.000
_cell.angle_alpha   90.00
_cell.angle_beta   90.00
_cell.angle_gamma   90.00
#
_symmetry.space_group_name_H-M   'P 1'
#
loop_
_entity.id
_entity.type
_entity.pdbx_description
1 polymer ?
#
loop_
_entity_poly.entity_id
_entity_poly.type
_entity_poly.pdbx_seq_one_letter_code
_entity_poly.pdbx_strand_id
1 'polypeptide(L)' 'SIPESLTARLLNLVVLGLHSNQLKTLPNSIGCLSKLKILNVSGNLLESLPKTIEDC' A
#
# COMPACT_ATOMS: atom_id res chain seq x y z
N SER A 1 5.71 3.96 -9.10
CA SER A 1 5.88 3.34 -7.77
C SER A 1 5.64 4.41 -6.72
N ILE A 2 5.11 4.03 -5.55
CA ILE A 2 4.85 4.97 -4.45
C ILE A 2 6.10 5.00 -3.55
N PRO A 3 6.57 6.18 -3.12
CA PRO A 3 7.76 6.27 -2.29
C PRO A 3 7.50 5.78 -0.86
N GLU A 4 8.46 5.00 -0.34
CA GLU A 4 8.47 4.45 1.03
C GLU A 4 8.24 5.52 2.11
N SER A 5 8.86 6.69 1.94
CA SER A 5 8.81 7.80 2.88
C SER A 5 7.41 8.42 3.01
N LEU A 6 6.58 8.31 1.96
CA LEU A 6 5.21 8.79 2.00
C LEU A 6 4.35 7.86 2.84
N THR A 7 4.35 6.55 2.53
CA THR A 7 3.56 5.55 3.25
C THR A 7 3.98 5.41 4.71
N ALA A 8 5.28 5.53 5.03
CA ALA A 8 5.77 5.50 6.40
C ALA A 8 5.21 6.61 7.32
N ARG A 9 4.70 7.71 6.75
CA ARG A 9 4.16 8.85 7.51
C ARG A 9 2.64 8.86 7.65
N LEU A 10 1.95 7.95 6.96
CA LEU A 10 0.48 7.90 6.89
C LEU A 10 -0.12 7.01 7.98
N LEU A 11 0.44 6.99 9.19
CA LEU A 11 0.09 6.07 10.29
C LEU A 11 -1.39 6.13 10.72
N ASN A 12 -2.10 7.20 10.39
CA ASN A 12 -3.52 7.37 10.70
C ASN A 12 -4.47 7.08 9.53
N LEU A 13 -3.93 6.66 8.39
CA LEU A 13 -4.71 6.45 7.17
C LEU A 13 -5.63 5.24 7.34
N VAL A 14 -6.92 5.44 7.07
CA VAL A 14 -7.94 4.38 7.17
C VAL A 14 -8.28 3.80 5.79
N VAL A 15 -8.21 4.63 4.75
CA VAL A 15 -8.53 4.25 3.36
C VAL A 15 -7.41 4.74 2.44
N LEU A 16 -6.87 3.83 1.64
CA LEU A 16 -5.87 4.12 0.60
C LEU A 16 -6.39 3.65 -0.76
N GLY A 17 -6.79 4.61 -1.60
CA GLY A 17 -7.26 4.37 -2.96
C GLY A 17 -6.15 4.61 -3.98
N LEU A 18 -5.72 3.56 -4.66
CA LEU A 18 -4.67 3.56 -5.68
C LEU A 18 -5.13 2.87 -6.98
N HIS A 19 -6.44 2.69 -7.14
CA HIS A 19 -7.01 1.94 -8.27
C HIS A 19 -6.68 2.59 -9.62
N SER A 20 -6.67 1.77 -10.67
CA SER A 20 -6.51 2.22 -12.07
C SER A 20 -5.20 2.98 -12.32
N ASN A 21 -4.10 2.50 -11.74
CA ASN A 21 -2.76 3.04 -11.94
C ASN A 21 -1.85 2.00 -12.62
N GLN A 22 -0.57 2.35 -12.82
CA GLN A 22 0.43 1.46 -13.41
C GLN A 22 1.46 1.00 -12.38
N LEU A 23 1.03 0.80 -11.13
CA LEU A 23 1.92 0.35 -10.07
C LEU A 23 2.32 -1.11 -10.30
N LYS A 24 3.63 -1.36 -10.35
CA LYS A 24 4.21 -2.70 -10.39
C LYS A 24 4.49 -3.29 -9.02
N THR A 25 4.73 -2.41 -8.05
CA THR A 25 5.03 -2.74 -6.65
C THR A 25 4.37 -1.75 -5.72
N LEU A 26 4.14 -2.18 -4.47
CA LEU A 26 3.77 -1.33 -3.34
C LEU A 26 4.97 -1.24 -2.38
N PRO A 27 5.12 -0.13 -1.65
CA PRO A 27 6.17 0.00 -0.65
C PRO A 27 5.91 -0.92 0.56
N ASN A 28 6.98 -1.42 1.17
CA ASN A 28 6.89 -2.33 2.33
C ASN A 28 6.24 -1.66 3.54
N SER A 29 6.45 -0.36 3.69
CA SER A 29 5.84 0.50 4.72
C SER A 29 4.31 0.53 4.69
N ILE A 30 3.65 -0.01 3.64
CA ILE A 30 2.20 -0.16 3.62
C ILE A 30 1.70 -1.13 4.71
N GLY A 31 2.51 -2.12 5.08
CA GLY A 31 2.22 -3.03 6.21
C GLY A 31 2.30 -2.34 7.58
N CYS A 32 2.97 -1.19 7.67
CA CYS A 32 3.05 -0.41 8.92
C CYS A 32 1.81 0.48 9.14
N LEU A 33 0.87 0.53 8.20
CA LEU A 33 -0.35 1.35 8.29
C LEU A 33 -1.39 0.66 9.19
N SER A 34 -1.14 0.63 10.49
CA SER A 34 -1.95 -0.11 11.48
C SER A 34 -3.43 0.30 11.57
N LYS A 35 -3.79 1.49 11.08
CA LYS A 35 -5.18 1.97 11.02
C LYS A 35 -5.86 1.74 9.68
N LEU A 36 -5.15 1.22 8.68
CA LEU A 36 -5.65 1.01 7.34
C LEU A 36 -6.67 -0.14 7.34
N LYS A 37 -7.88 0.17 6.87
CA LYS A 37 -8.98 -0.79 6.75
C LYS A 37 -9.29 -1.15 5.31
N ILE A 38 -9.03 -0.22 4.39
CA ILE A 38 -9.34 -0.39 2.98
C ILE A 38 -8.11 0.00 2.17
N LEU A 39 -7.57 -0.98 1.44
CA LEU A 39 -6.54 -0.78 0.42
C LEU A 39 -7.13 -1.18 -0.93
N ASN A 40 -7.40 -0.20 -1.81
CA ASN A 40 -7.87 -0.50 -3.17
C ASN A 40 -6.73 -0.28 -4.17
N VAL A 41 -6.20 -1.39 -4.67
CA VAL A 41 -5.13 -1.42 -5.68
C VAL A 41 -5.59 -2.07 -7.00
N SER A 42 -6.91 -2.20 -7.20
CA SER A 42 -7.47 -2.80 -8.41
C SER A 42 -7.03 -2.07 -9.69
N GLY A 43 -6.91 -2.78 -10.81
CA GLY A 43 -6.50 -2.19 -12.08
C GLY A 43 -5.07 -1.63 -12.08
N ASN A 44 -4.18 -2.24 -11.30
CA ASN A 44 -2.73 -2.02 -11.37
C ASN A 44 -2.02 -3.21 -12.03
N LEU A 45 -0.70 -3.11 -12.15
CA LEU A 45 0.19 -4.12 -12.72
C LEU A 45 1.02 -4.80 -11.62
N LEU A 46 0.42 -4.98 -10.44
CA LEU A 46 1.11 -5.54 -9.28
C LEU A 46 1.46 -7.01 -9.54
N GLU A 47 2.74 -7.32 -9.55
CA GLU A 47 3.23 -8.71 -9.70
C GLU A 47 3.07 -9.49 -8.39
N SER A 48 3.17 -8.80 -7.26
CA SER A 48 3.00 -9.35 -5.93
C SER A 48 2.61 -8.24 -4.94
N LEU A 49 2.09 -8.66 -3.79
CA LEU A 49 1.93 -7.79 -2.62
C LEU A 49 3.21 -7.84 -1.76
N PRO A 50 3.57 -6.74 -1.08
CA PRO A 50 4.71 -6.75 -0.16
C PRO A 50 4.40 -7.69 1.01
N LYS A 51 5.38 -8.52 1.38
CA LYS A 51 5.26 -9.51 2.47
C LYS A 51 4.87 -8.89 3.81
N THR A 52 5.18 -7.62 4.01
CA THR A 52 4.81 -6.89 5.23
C THR A 52 3.30 -6.72 5.43
N ILE A 53 2.47 -6.94 4.40
CA ILE A 53 1.01 -7.04 4.56
C ILE A 53 0.61 -8.37 5.24
N GLU A 54 1.42 -9.41 5.10
CA GLU A 54 1.19 -10.72 5.72
C GLU A 54 1.60 -10.75 7.20
N ASP A 55 2.51 -9.85 7.63
CA ASP A 55 3.09 -9.78 8.98
C ASP A 55 2.33 -8.84 9.96
N CYS A 56 0.99 -8.72 9.84
CA CYS A 56 0.15 -7.94 10.76
C CYS A 56 -0.60 -8.79 11.78
#